data_AF-A0A485LMR3-F1
#
_entry.id   AF-A0A485LMR3-F1
#
_cell.length_a   1.000
_cell.length_b   1.000
_cell.length_c   1.000
_cell.angle_alpha   90.00
_cell.angle_beta   90.00
_cell.angle_gamma   90.00
#
_symmetry.space_group_name_H-M   'P 1'
#
loop_
_entity.id
_entity.type
_entity.pdbx_description
1 polymer ?
#
loop_
_entity_poly.entity_id
_entity_poly.type
_entity_poly.pdbx_seq_one_letter_code
_entity_poly.pdbx_strand_id
1 'polypeptide(L)'
;MEALSISSVGIRRTASSGHGSVGRSSSSVRQPKQTNDSSRYKLSEGAVLSDENNEAEEGKYPEPTKMHRPKEWSPEVEEAFRIQQTGWRDINDYRNKYGEPERWENGFVRCTRVKASGYYTYWRNTRECEDKHLNKVKVFEY
;
A
#
# COMPACT_ATOMS: atom_id res chain seq x y z
N MET A 1 -53.50 19.82 -30.26
CA MET A 1 -54.55 18.79 -30.42
C MET A 1 -54.20 18.03 -31.68
N GLU A 2 -53.82 16.76 -31.54
CA GLU A 2 -54.17 15.62 -32.40
C GLU A 2 -53.67 14.40 -31.62
N ALA A 3 -54.63 13.63 -31.11
CA ALA A 3 -54.42 12.39 -30.40
C ALA A 3 -54.64 11.25 -31.41
N LEU A 4 -53.76 10.25 -31.43
CA LEU A 4 -54.06 8.97 -32.09
C LEU A 4 -53.70 7.81 -31.17
N SER A 5 -54.67 6.90 -31.08
CA SER A 5 -54.88 5.85 -30.10
C SER A 5 -54.30 4.49 -30.52
N ILE A 6 -53.74 3.77 -29.53
CA ILE A 6 -53.83 2.34 -29.14
C ILE A 6 -53.76 1.23 -30.22
N SER A 7 -52.92 0.21 -29.97
CA SER A 7 -53.34 -1.23 -29.94
C SER A 7 -52.25 -2.13 -29.33
N SER A 8 -52.69 -3.05 -28.46
CA SER A 8 -51.92 -3.99 -27.63
C SER A 8 -52.00 -5.44 -28.12
N VAL A 9 -50.90 -6.19 -28.11
CA VAL A 9 -50.81 -7.68 -28.09
C VAL A 9 -49.42 -8.01 -27.48
N GLY A 10 -49.15 -8.92 -26.55
CA GLY A 10 -49.80 -10.11 -26.01
C GLY A 10 -48.72 -11.20 -25.87
N ILE A 11 -48.40 -11.59 -24.63
CA ILE A 11 -47.31 -12.48 -24.14
C ILE A 11 -47.30 -13.89 -24.77
N ARG A 12 -46.14 -14.55 -24.84
CA ARG A 12 -45.97 -16.01 -24.57
C ARG A 12 -44.52 -16.38 -24.23
N ARG A 13 -44.34 -16.97 -23.05
CA ARG A 13 -43.12 -17.62 -22.55
C ARG A 13 -43.16 -19.09 -22.97
N THR A 14 -42.02 -19.71 -23.28
CA THR A 14 -41.90 -21.18 -23.29
C THR A 14 -40.62 -21.59 -22.59
N ALA A 15 -40.79 -22.28 -21.46
CA ALA A 15 -39.79 -23.08 -20.80
C ALA A 15 -39.69 -24.46 -21.47
N SER A 16 -38.50 -25.06 -21.49
CA SER A 16 -38.35 -26.49 -21.69
C SER A 16 -37.24 -27.02 -20.78
N SER A 17 -37.68 -27.75 -19.76
CA SER A 17 -36.91 -28.62 -18.87
C SER A 17 -36.64 -29.97 -19.53
N GLY A 18 -35.43 -30.52 -19.33
CA GLY A 18 -35.07 -31.90 -19.69
C GLY A 18 -34.06 -32.46 -18.68
N HIS A 19 -34.36 -33.65 -18.16
CA HIS A 19 -33.83 -34.32 -16.95
C HIS A 19 -32.73 -35.36 -17.28
N GLY A 20 -31.70 -35.48 -16.42
CA GLY A 20 -30.89 -36.69 -16.07
C GLY A 20 -30.09 -37.41 -17.18
N SER A 21 -29.03 -38.20 -16.95
CA SER A 21 -28.23 -38.63 -15.78
C SER A 21 -26.99 -39.40 -16.30
N VAL A 22 -25.94 -39.48 -15.47
CA VAL A 22 -24.87 -40.51 -15.38
C VAL A 22 -23.84 -40.74 -16.51
N GLY A 23 -22.59 -40.33 -16.23
CA GLY A 23 -21.40 -41.19 -16.11
C GLY A 23 -20.74 -41.78 -17.37
N ARG A 24 -19.46 -41.42 -17.59
CA ARG A 24 -18.32 -42.35 -17.57
C ARG A 24 -16.99 -41.63 -17.88
N SER A 25 -16.00 -41.96 -17.07
CA SER A 25 -14.62 -41.47 -17.06
C SER A 25 -13.84 -41.85 -18.33
N SER A 26 -12.97 -40.96 -18.78
CA SER A 26 -11.72 -41.36 -19.44
C SER A 26 -10.63 -40.32 -19.15
N SER A 27 -9.54 -40.85 -18.61
CA SER A 27 -8.31 -40.18 -18.20
C SER A 27 -7.58 -39.51 -19.35
N SER A 28 -7.16 -38.26 -19.17
CA SER A 28 -5.97 -37.78 -19.86
C SER A 28 -5.22 -36.78 -18.99
N VAL A 29 -4.20 -37.33 -18.31
CA VAL A 29 -3.13 -36.59 -17.65
C VAL A 29 -2.38 -35.81 -18.73
N ARG A 30 -2.44 -34.48 -18.70
CA ARG A 30 -1.52 -33.63 -19.45
C ARG A 30 -0.66 -32.85 -18.47
N GLN A 31 0.59 -33.29 -18.37
CA GLN A 31 1.65 -32.68 -17.59
C GLN A 31 2.04 -31.29 -18.13
N PRO A 32 2.59 -30.40 -17.27
CA PRO A 32 3.10 -29.09 -17.68
C PRO A 32 4.40 -29.25 -18.47
N LYS A 33 4.45 -28.66 -19.67
CA LYS A 33 5.63 -28.66 -20.52
C LYS A 33 6.52 -27.47 -20.15
N GLN A 34 7.55 -27.74 -19.36
CA GLN A 34 8.73 -26.89 -19.23
C GLN A 34 9.49 -26.88 -20.56
N THR A 35 9.77 -25.70 -21.09
CA THR A 35 10.92 -25.48 -21.98
C THR A 35 11.64 -24.23 -21.52
N ASN A 36 12.83 -24.48 -21.00
CA ASN A 36 13.85 -23.54 -20.58
C ASN A 36 14.69 -23.21 -21.82
N ASP A 37 14.81 -21.93 -22.18
CA ASP A 37 15.93 -21.40 -22.99
C ASP A 37 16.00 -19.88 -22.78
N SER A 38 16.83 -19.40 -21.85
CA SER A 38 18.23 -18.99 -22.04
C SER A 38 18.39 -17.47 -22.28
N SER A 39 18.74 -16.81 -21.18
CA SER A 39 19.86 -15.85 -21.06
C SER A 39 19.86 -14.55 -21.91
N ARG A 40 19.40 -13.44 -21.30
CA ARG A 40 19.94 -12.10 -21.65
C ARG A 40 20.04 -11.03 -20.56
N TYR A 41 20.10 -11.40 -19.30
CA TYR A 41 20.57 -10.47 -18.26
C TYR A 41 21.23 -11.29 -17.16
N LYS A 42 22.54 -11.48 -17.31
CA LYS A 42 23.42 -11.99 -16.25
C LYS A 42 23.45 -10.96 -15.12
N LEU A 43 22.71 -11.20 -14.05
CA LEU A 43 23.05 -10.64 -12.74
C LEU A 43 23.78 -11.77 -12.00
N SER A 44 25.03 -11.50 -11.63
CA SER A 44 25.91 -12.40 -10.91
C SER A 44 25.27 -12.89 -9.63
N GLU A 45 25.29 -14.22 -9.45
CA GLU A 45 24.86 -14.94 -8.25
C GLU A 45 25.58 -14.45 -7.00
N GLY A 46 24.84 -14.42 -5.88
CA GLY A 46 25.41 -14.28 -4.55
C GLY A 46 24.65 -13.33 -3.62
N ALA A 47 23.36 -13.55 -3.41
CA ALA A 47 22.68 -12.99 -2.24
C ALA A 47 22.02 -14.14 -1.49
N VAL A 48 22.83 -14.76 -0.64
CA VAL A 48 22.40 -15.67 0.42
C VAL A 48 21.29 -14.96 1.20
N LEU A 49 20.12 -15.58 1.30
CA LEU A 49 19.13 -15.22 2.29
C LEU A 49 19.71 -15.64 3.66
N SER A 50 20.53 -14.78 4.24
CA SER A 50 20.83 -14.86 5.66
C SER A 50 19.70 -14.15 6.40
N ASP A 51 18.77 -14.94 6.92
CA ASP A 51 18.05 -14.64 8.15
C ASP A 51 19.08 -14.60 9.30
N GLU A 52 19.96 -13.60 9.28
CA GLU A 52 20.89 -13.33 10.37
C GLU A 52 20.35 -12.14 11.15
N ASN A 53 19.84 -12.47 12.33
CA ASN A 53 19.66 -11.58 13.47
C ASN A 53 20.77 -10.54 13.50
N ASN A 54 20.43 -9.31 13.10
CA ASN A 54 21.16 -8.15 13.56
C ASN A 54 20.38 -7.65 14.77
N GLU A 55 20.76 -8.11 15.96
CA GLU A 55 20.46 -7.46 17.24
C GLU A 55 21.04 -6.05 17.18
N ALA A 56 20.34 -5.16 16.46
CA ALA A 56 20.50 -3.74 16.64
C ALA A 56 20.08 -3.48 18.09
N GLU A 57 21.09 -3.25 18.94
CA GLU A 57 21.00 -2.51 20.21
C GLU A 57 19.61 -1.89 20.36
N GLU A 58 18.80 -2.48 21.23
CA GLU A 58 17.47 -1.99 21.61
C GLU A 58 17.65 -0.68 22.39
N GLY A 59 18.15 0.33 21.70
CA GLY A 59 18.18 1.71 22.13
C GLY A 59 16.74 2.15 22.22
N LYS A 60 16.17 1.93 23.41
CA LYS A 60 14.83 2.29 23.83
C LYS A 60 14.64 3.80 23.59
N TYR A 61 14.27 4.17 22.37
CA TYR A 61 13.86 5.53 22.07
C TYR A 61 12.68 5.85 22.99
N PRO A 62 12.63 7.08 23.54
CA PRO A 62 11.67 7.40 24.58
C PRO A 62 10.28 6.96 24.13
N GLU A 63 9.57 6.26 25.00
CA GLU A 63 8.17 5.96 24.74
C GLU A 63 7.41 7.29 24.82
N PRO A 64 6.50 7.55 23.87
CA PRO A 64 5.80 8.82 23.86
C PRO A 64 4.90 8.92 25.09
N THR A 65 5.11 9.95 25.89
CA THR A 65 4.34 10.24 27.10
C THR A 65 2.88 10.57 26.75
N LYS A 66 2.65 11.28 25.64
CA LYS A 66 1.31 11.67 25.19
C LYS A 66 1.18 11.62 23.67
N MET A 67 -0.06 11.43 23.21
CA MET A 67 -0.45 11.58 21.81
C MET A 67 -1.59 12.59 21.72
N HIS A 68 -1.42 13.63 20.91
CA HIS A 68 -2.49 14.58 20.61
C HIS A 68 -2.69 14.70 19.09
N ARG A 69 -3.83 15.26 18.68
CA ARG A 69 -4.12 15.57 17.28
C ARG A 69 -4.04 17.09 17.10
N PRO A 70 -3.22 17.58 16.17
CA PRO A 70 -3.03 18.99 15.97
C PRO A 70 -4.31 19.62 15.39
N LYS A 71 -4.63 20.83 15.86
CA LYS A 71 -5.74 21.65 15.33
C LYS A 71 -5.27 22.60 14.23
N GLU A 72 -4.00 22.99 14.30
CA GLU A 72 -3.36 23.94 13.39
C GLU A 72 -2.15 23.27 12.75
N TRP A 73 -1.81 23.73 11.56
CA TRP A 73 -0.62 23.26 10.87
C TRP A 73 0.64 23.87 11.47
N SER A 74 1.67 23.04 11.65
CA SER A 74 3.02 23.46 12.02
C SER A 74 4.05 22.62 11.27
N PRO A 75 5.33 23.06 11.21
CA PRO A 75 6.41 22.26 10.62
C PRO A 75 6.55 20.85 11.23
N GLU A 76 6.30 20.72 12.53
CA GLU A 76 6.32 19.45 13.25
C GLU A 76 5.17 18.54 12.80
N VAL A 77 3.98 19.10 12.61
CA VAL A 77 2.82 18.38 12.09
C VAL A 77 3.04 17.91 10.65
N GLU A 78 3.67 18.75 9.82
CA GLU A 78 4.06 18.38 8.46
C GLU A 78 5.04 17.21 8.45
N GLU A 79 6.04 17.22 9.34
CA GLU A 79 6.98 16.11 9.48
C GLU A 79 6.25 14.83 9.93
N ALA A 80 5.44 14.91 10.99
CA ALA A 80 4.64 13.79 11.46
C ALA A 80 3.73 13.22 10.35
N PHE A 81 3.11 14.08 9.55
CA PHE A 81 2.29 13.68 8.41
C PHE A 81 3.08 12.87 7.37
N ARG A 82 4.26 13.34 6.96
CA ARG A 82 5.10 12.67 5.96
C ARG A 82 5.57 11.31 6.46
N ILE A 83 6.01 11.26 7.71
CA ILE A 83 6.51 10.04 8.35
C ILE A 83 5.38 9.00 8.48
N GLN A 84 4.19 9.43 8.93
CA GLN A 84 3.03 8.56 9.10
C GLN A 84 2.44 8.07 7.78
N GLN A 85 2.49 8.86 6.72
CA GLN A 85 2.11 8.39 5.39
C GLN A 85 2.97 7.22 4.91
N THR A 86 4.25 7.21 5.28
CA THR A 86 5.14 6.07 5.02
C THR A 86 4.99 4.90 5.99
N GLY A 87 4.08 4.98 6.96
CA GLY A 87 3.77 3.91 7.91
C GLY A 87 4.64 3.89 9.17
N TRP A 88 5.46 4.92 9.39
CA TRP A 88 6.24 5.09 10.61
C TRP A 88 5.46 5.90 11.64
N ARG A 89 5.75 5.70 12.93
CA ARG A 89 5.04 6.45 13.97
C ARG A 89 5.50 7.92 14.00
N ASP A 90 6.80 8.11 14.01
CA ASP A 90 7.47 9.38 14.24
C ASP A 90 8.92 9.34 13.71
N ILE A 91 9.58 10.50 13.71
CA ILE A 91 10.92 10.65 13.13
C ILE A 91 11.95 9.75 13.83
N ASN A 92 11.81 9.50 15.13
CA ASN A 92 12.72 8.63 15.89
C ASN A 92 12.57 7.17 15.46
N ASP A 93 11.35 6.67 15.26
CA ASP A 93 11.09 5.30 14.74
C ASP A 93 11.73 5.11 13.35
N TYR A 94 11.58 6.11 12.47
CA TYR A 94 12.24 6.08 11.15
C TYR A 94 13.78 6.12 11.28
N ARG A 95 14.29 7.03 12.12
CA ARG A 95 15.73 7.22 12.31
C ARG A 95 16.40 5.99 12.91
N ASN A 96 15.72 5.28 13.79
CA ASN A 96 16.23 4.05 14.37
C ASN A 96 16.45 2.96 13.31
N LYS A 97 15.57 2.89 12.29
CA LYS A 97 15.62 1.85 11.27
C LYS A 97 16.49 2.20 10.06
N TYR A 98 16.45 3.46 9.59
CA TYR A 98 17.14 3.88 8.36
C TYR A 98 18.09 5.06 8.54
N GLY A 99 18.23 5.59 9.75
CA GLY A 99 19.01 6.81 10.01
C GLY A 99 18.26 8.08 9.63
N GLU A 100 19.00 9.19 9.57
CA GLU A 100 18.40 10.49 9.31
C GLU A 100 17.84 10.58 7.88
N PRO A 101 16.55 10.95 7.70
CA PRO A 101 16.00 11.11 6.36
C PRO A 101 16.64 12.30 5.66
N GLU A 102 16.65 12.25 4.34
CA GLU A 102 17.05 13.39 3.53
C GLU A 102 16.07 14.55 3.77
N ARG A 103 16.60 15.76 3.98
CA ARG A 103 15.81 16.98 4.22
C ARG A 103 16.04 18.00 3.10
N TRP A 104 15.03 18.80 2.83
CA TRP A 104 15.10 20.00 2.01
C TRP A 104 15.79 21.14 2.78
N GLU A 105 16.19 22.21 2.09
CA GLU A 105 16.82 23.40 2.67
C GLU A 105 15.98 24.10 3.74
N ASN A 106 14.65 23.95 3.67
CA ASN A 106 13.72 24.46 4.67
C ASN A 106 13.53 23.56 5.89
N GLY A 107 14.23 22.42 5.95
CA GLY A 107 14.16 21.46 7.04
C GLY A 107 13.09 20.37 6.89
N PHE A 108 12.23 20.43 5.86
CA PHE A 108 11.23 19.38 5.64
C PHE A 108 11.83 18.10 5.09
N VAL A 109 11.26 16.96 5.48
CA VAL A 109 11.65 15.64 4.98
C VAL A 109 11.45 15.57 3.46
N ARG A 110 12.53 15.30 2.72
CA ARG A 110 12.56 15.16 1.25
C ARG A 110 12.26 13.75 0.80
N CYS A 111 12.82 12.76 1.48
CA CYS A 111 12.74 11.37 1.05
C CYS A 111 12.61 10.45 2.26
N THR A 112 11.60 9.58 2.25
CA THR A 112 11.40 8.53 3.25
C THR A 112 11.16 7.18 2.59
N ARG A 113 11.49 6.09 3.29
CA ARG A 113 11.14 4.72 2.87
C ARG A 113 9.82 4.29 3.48
N VAL A 114 8.97 3.60 2.72
CA VAL A 114 7.71 3.01 3.21
C VAL A 114 8.01 1.81 4.10
N LYS A 115 7.42 1.73 5.30
CA LYS A 115 7.64 0.65 6.26
C LYS A 115 7.27 -0.74 5.73
N ALA A 116 6.19 -0.83 4.96
CA ALA A 116 5.67 -2.10 4.45
C ALA A 116 6.43 -2.62 3.21
N SER A 117 6.79 -1.73 2.29
CA SER A 117 7.35 -2.12 0.99
C SER A 117 8.82 -1.77 0.79
N GLY A 118 9.38 -0.87 1.60
CA GLY A 118 10.75 -0.38 1.46
C GLY A 118 10.96 0.62 0.31
N TYR A 119 9.94 0.90 -0.51
CA TYR A 119 10.04 1.89 -1.59
C TYR A 119 10.23 3.30 -1.06
N TYR A 120 10.87 4.14 -1.87
CA TYR A 120 11.06 5.55 -1.56
C TYR A 120 9.81 6.37 -1.91
N THR A 121 9.41 7.21 -0.96
CA THR A 121 8.41 8.26 -1.12
C THR A 121 9.14 9.60 -1.12
N TYR A 122 8.94 10.36 -2.18
CA TYR A 122 9.51 11.70 -2.33
C TYR A 122 8.46 12.76 -2.00
N TRP A 123 8.87 13.75 -1.22
CA TRP A 123 8.03 14.84 -0.77
C TRP A 123 8.47 16.15 -1.41
N ARG A 124 7.53 17.07 -1.64
CA ARG A 124 7.86 18.42 -2.10
C ARG A 124 8.53 19.22 -0.99
N ASN A 125 9.26 20.25 -1.40
CA ASN A 125 9.76 21.27 -0.49
C ASN A 125 8.62 22.19 0.01
N THR A 126 7.45 22.19 -0.61
CA THR A 126 6.26 22.92 -0.14
C THR A 126 5.46 22.10 0.88
N ARG A 127 4.57 22.80 1.60
CA ARG A 127 3.56 22.18 2.48
C ARG A 127 2.66 21.22 1.69
N GLU A 128 2.54 19.98 2.17
CA GLU A 128 1.65 18.94 1.60
C GLU A 128 0.52 18.58 2.59
N CYS A 129 0.67 18.85 3.88
CA CYS A 129 -0.37 18.60 4.88
C CYS A 129 -1.45 19.70 4.81
N GLU A 130 -2.50 19.43 4.03
CA GLU A 130 -3.73 20.24 4.03
C GLU A 130 -4.49 20.13 5.36
N ASP A 131 -5.29 21.16 5.70
CA ASP A 131 -6.06 21.22 6.96
C ASP A 131 -7.02 20.04 7.13
N LYS A 132 -7.55 19.50 6.03
CA LYS A 132 -8.41 18.30 6.01
C LYS A 132 -7.71 17.03 6.50
N HIS A 133 -6.37 17.02 6.53
CA HIS A 133 -5.56 15.90 6.97
C HIS A 133 -5.05 16.04 8.40
N LEU A 134 -5.12 17.23 9.01
CA LEU A 134 -4.60 17.50 10.36
C LEU A 134 -5.22 16.57 11.41
N ASN A 135 -6.51 16.30 11.31
CA ASN A 135 -7.23 15.40 12.21
C ASN A 135 -6.78 13.92 12.11
N LYS A 136 -6.04 13.54 11.07
CA LYS A 136 -5.48 12.19 10.89
C LYS A 136 -4.07 12.07 11.44
N VAL A 137 -3.34 13.18 11.54
CA VAL A 137 -1.96 13.21 12.04
C VAL A 137 -1.95 13.00 13.55
N LYS A 138 -1.05 12.14 14.02
CA LYS A 138 -0.81 11.92 15.45
C LYS A 138 0.51 12.60 15.82
N VAL A 139 0.50 13.59 16.69
CA VAL A 139 1.74 14.16 17.22
C VAL A 139 2.01 13.50 18.56
N PHE A 140 3.26 13.11 18.78
CA PHE A 140 3.71 12.42 19.98
C PHE A 140 4.63 13.33 20.77
N GLU A 141 4.35 13.47 22.06
CA GLU A 141 5.21 14.18 23.02
C GLU A 141 6.03 13.15 23.79
N TYR A 142 7.31 13.44 23.98
CA TYR A 142 8.27 12.60 24.69
C TYR A 142 8.60 13.22 26.04
#